data_AF-A0A953RN93-F1
#
_entry.id   AF-A0A953RN93-F1
#
_cell.length_a   1.000
_cell.length_b   1.000
_cell.length_c   1.000
_cell.angle_alpha   90.00
_cell.angle_beta   90.00
_cell.angle_gamma   90.00
#
_symmetry.space_group_name_H-M   'P 1'
#
loop_
_entity.id
_entity.type
_entity.pdbx_description
1 polymer ?
#
loop_
_entity_poly.entity_id
_entity_poly.type
_entity_poly.pdbx_seq_one_letter_code
_entity_poly.pdbx_strand_id
1 'polypeptide(L)'
;MAPQKSDEVRSVLEKVWLNSRPEALGRLATLESFSENLRSGTPDQLSWERALSAAHRLAGSLGMFGFNEASSCAAEIEALLLDGPTPDVAATVGLVERLGMLLEETQASSGEPERRGS
;
A
#
# COMPACT_ATOMS: atom_id res chain seq x y z
N MET A 1 -21.58 -4.72 -29.32
CA MET A 1 -20.29 -4.47 -28.64
C MET A 1 -20.62 -4.23 -27.18
N ALA A 2 -20.37 -5.20 -26.29
CA ALA A 2 -20.81 -5.12 -24.89
C ALA A 2 -19.60 -5.00 -23.96
N PRO A 3 -19.31 -3.80 -23.42
CA PRO A 3 -18.50 -3.66 -22.22
C PRO A 3 -19.44 -3.44 -21.02
N GLN A 4 -19.94 -4.48 -20.34
CA GLN A 4 -21.04 -4.27 -19.37
C GLN A 4 -21.01 -5.08 -18.06
N LYS A 5 -19.89 -5.67 -17.64
CA LYS A 5 -19.78 -6.18 -16.25
C LYS A 5 -18.46 -5.83 -15.58
N SER A 6 -17.35 -5.89 -16.31
CA SER A 6 -16.03 -5.64 -15.75
C SER A 6 -15.81 -4.17 -15.35
N ASP A 7 -16.30 -3.21 -16.14
CA ASP A 7 -16.18 -1.78 -15.84
C ASP A 7 -17.07 -1.32 -14.69
N GLU A 8 -18.27 -1.89 -14.54
CA GLU A 8 -19.17 -1.55 -13.44
C GLU A 8 -18.64 -2.10 -12.10
N VAL A 9 -18.10 -3.33 -12.13
CA VAL A 9 -17.40 -3.92 -10.97
C VAL A 9 -16.19 -3.06 -10.59
N ARG A 10 -15.38 -2.62 -11.58
CA ARG A 10 -14.23 -1.74 -11.33
C ARG A 10 -14.64 -0.43 -10.68
N SER A 11 -15.68 0.24 -11.19
CA SER A 11 -16.18 1.51 -10.65
C SER A 11 -16.74 1.38 -9.22
N VAL A 12 -17.36 0.24 -8.89
CA VAL A 12 -17.79 -0.04 -7.51
C VAL A 12 -16.58 -0.28 -6.60
N LEU A 13 -15.57 -1.02 -7.04
CA LEU A 13 -14.34 -1.22 -6.28
C LEU A 13 -13.59 0.09 -6.02
N GLU A 14 -13.54 1.01 -6.99
CA GLU A 14 -12.94 2.34 -6.81
C GLU A 14 -13.64 3.15 -5.72
N LYS A 15 -14.98 3.10 -5.66
CA LYS A 15 -15.74 3.77 -4.58
C LYS A 15 -15.51 3.12 -3.22
N VAL A 16 -15.36 1.81 -3.16
CA VAL A 16 -15.03 1.11 -1.92
C VAL A 16 -13.60 1.44 -1.48
N TRP A 17 -12.66 1.54 -2.42
CA TRP A 17 -11.28 1.98 -2.16
C TRP A 17 -11.24 3.37 -1.52
N LEU A 18 -12.04 4.33 -2.00
CA LEU A 18 -12.09 5.67 -1.39
C LEU A 18 -12.47 5.64 0.10
N ASN A 19 -13.28 4.67 0.52
CA ASN A 19 -13.67 4.50 1.92
C ASN A 19 -12.59 3.78 2.75
N SER A 20 -11.82 2.86 2.15
CA SER A 20 -10.72 2.16 2.81
C SER A 20 -9.38 2.91 2.74
N ARG A 21 -9.28 3.95 1.91
CA ARG A 21 -8.12 4.83 1.73
C ARG A 21 -7.55 5.39 3.05
N PRO A 22 -8.33 6.03 3.95
CA PRO A 22 -7.77 6.55 5.19
C PRO A 22 -7.16 5.42 6.05
N GLU A 23 -7.73 4.23 5.98
CA GLU A 23 -7.20 3.04 6.65
C GLU A 23 -5.87 2.58 6.03
N ALA A 24 -5.76 2.60 4.69
CA ALA A 24 -4.54 2.28 3.98
C ALA A 24 -3.42 3.28 4.27
N LEU A 25 -3.73 4.59 4.28
CA LEU A 25 -2.78 5.64 4.63
C LEU A 25 -2.31 5.55 6.08
N GLY A 26 -3.21 5.23 7.02
CA GLY A 26 -2.81 5.00 8.42
C GLY A 26 -1.83 3.82 8.58
N ARG A 27 -1.98 2.78 7.75
CA ARG A 27 -1.05 1.64 7.70
C ARG A 27 0.27 2.01 7.04
N LEU A 28 0.24 2.79 5.96
CA LEU A 28 1.45 3.33 5.35
C LEU A 28 2.24 4.16 6.36
N ALA A 29 1.59 5.08 7.07
CA ALA A 29 2.23 5.89 8.11
C ALA A 29 2.88 5.02 9.22
N THR A 30 2.25 3.90 9.57
CA THR A 30 2.83 2.93 10.51
C THR A 30 4.13 2.31 9.97
N LEU A 31 4.16 1.96 8.68
CA LEU A 31 5.35 1.45 8.00
C LEU A 31 6.45 2.51 7.86
N GLU A 32 6.07 3.76 7.58
CA GLU A 32 6.99 4.89 7.50
C GLU A 32 7.66 5.14 8.85
N SER A 33 6.88 5.25 9.94
CA SER A 33 7.43 5.39 11.29
C SER A 33 8.30 4.19 11.70
N PHE A 34 7.91 2.98 11.30
CA PHE A 34 8.75 1.79 11.53
C PHE A 34 10.09 1.92 10.80
N SER A 35 10.08 2.35 9.54
CA SER A 35 11.31 2.54 8.75
C SER A 35 12.23 3.63 9.32
N GLU A 36 11.66 4.70 9.89
CA GLU A 36 12.41 5.74 10.61
C GLU A 36 13.07 5.21 11.88
N ASN A 37 12.33 4.41 12.65
CA ASN A 37 12.88 3.73 13.83
C ASN A 37 13.99 2.75 13.43
N LEU A 38 13.79 2.02 12.33
CA LEU A 38 14.78 1.09 11.76
C LEU A 38 16.07 1.80 11.35
N ARG A 39 15.98 3.02 10.78
CA ARG A 39 17.14 3.86 10.46
C ARG A 39 17.85 4.37 11.72
N SER A 40 17.10 4.62 12.79
CA SER A 40 17.62 5.17 14.05
C SER A 40 18.16 4.10 15.00
N GLY A 41 17.88 2.82 14.74
CA GLY A 41 18.32 1.68 15.55
C GLY A 41 17.40 0.47 15.40
N THR A 42 17.40 -0.41 16.40
CA THR A 42 16.52 -1.59 16.39
C THR A 42 15.11 -1.19 16.82
N PRO A 43 14.07 -1.45 16.00
CA PRO A 43 12.69 -1.21 16.39
C PRO A 43 12.30 -2.13 17.54
N ASP A 44 11.39 -1.68 18.40
CA ASP A 44 10.83 -2.54 19.44
C ASP A 44 9.89 -3.60 18.85
N GLN A 45 9.69 -4.69 19.59
CA GLN A 45 8.83 -5.82 19.20
C GLN A 45 7.41 -5.39 18.81
N LEU A 46 6.86 -4.38 19.49
CA LEU A 46 5.48 -3.94 19.26
C LEU A 46 5.38 -3.11 17.98
N SER A 47 6.39 -2.29 17.67
CA SER A 47 6.54 -1.63 16.37
C SER A 47 6.69 -2.64 15.23
N TRP A 48 7.43 -3.73 15.45
CA TRP A 48 7.58 -4.83 14.49
C TRP A 48 6.25 -5.50 14.14
N GLU A 49 5.51 -5.94 15.15
CA GLU A 49 4.21 -6.61 14.95
C GLU A 49 3.19 -5.69 14.25
N ARG A 50 3.23 -4.40 14.57
CA ARG A 50 2.41 -3.38 13.90
C ARG A 50 2.79 -3.22 12.43
N ALA A 51 4.08 -3.14 12.12
CA ALA A 51 4.56 -3.04 10.75
C ALA A 51 4.17 -4.28 9.93
N LEU A 52 4.38 -5.47 10.49
CA LEU A 52 4.02 -6.74 9.85
C LEU A 52 2.52 -6.84 9.59
N SER A 53 1.68 -6.49 10.57
CA SER A 53 0.22 -6.48 10.39
C SER A 53 -0.24 -5.42 9.38
N ALA A 54 0.41 -4.25 9.36
CA ALA A 54 0.13 -3.20 8.40
C ALA A 54 0.45 -3.64 6.97
N ALA A 55 1.64 -4.23 6.74
CA ALA A 55 2.07 -4.76 5.46
C ALA A 55 1.13 -5.86 4.95
N HIS A 56 0.82 -6.85 5.79
CA HIS A 56 -0.11 -7.93 5.46
C HIS A 56 -1.49 -7.42 5.02
N ARG A 57 -2.07 -6.49 5.79
CA ARG A 57 -3.38 -5.91 5.48
C ARG A 57 -3.35 -5.04 4.23
N LEU A 58 -2.26 -4.31 4.00
CA LEU A 58 -2.08 -3.53 2.77
C LEU A 58 -1.99 -4.47 1.57
N ALA A 59 -1.16 -5.52 1.62
CA ALA A 59 -1.04 -6.50 0.55
C ALA A 59 -2.40 -7.11 0.18
N GLY A 60 -3.17 -7.57 1.17
CA GLY A 60 -4.49 -8.17 0.95
C GLY A 60 -5.53 -7.19 0.40
N SER A 61 -5.62 -6.00 0.98
CA SER A 61 -6.60 -4.98 0.53
C SER A 61 -6.27 -4.47 -0.87
N LEU A 62 -5.01 -4.10 -1.14
CA LEU A 62 -4.57 -3.60 -2.44
C LEU A 62 -4.74 -4.66 -3.55
N GLY A 63 -4.49 -5.93 -3.24
CA GLY A 63 -4.74 -7.03 -4.17
C GLY A 63 -6.22 -7.19 -4.49
N MET A 64 -7.10 -7.05 -3.49
CA MET A 64 -8.55 -7.08 -3.70
C MET A 64 -9.05 -5.95 -4.62
N PHE A 65 -8.44 -4.76 -4.52
CA PHE A 65 -8.77 -3.61 -5.37
C PHE A 65 -8.10 -3.62 -6.75
N GLY A 66 -7.24 -4.61 -7.03
CA GLY A 66 -6.55 -4.74 -8.31
C GLY A 66 -5.28 -3.88 -8.44
N PHE A 67 -4.79 -3.30 -7.33
CA PHE A 67 -3.53 -2.58 -7.27
C PHE A 67 -2.37 -3.58 -7.09
N ASN A 68 -2.12 -4.39 -8.11
CA ASN A 68 -1.16 -5.50 -8.04
C ASN A 68 0.26 -5.04 -7.68
N GLU A 69 0.72 -3.91 -8.20
CA GLU A 69 2.06 -3.40 -7.90
C GLU A 69 2.19 -2.96 -6.45
N ALA A 70 1.20 -2.22 -5.94
CA ALA A 70 1.19 -1.79 -4.54
C ALA A 70 1.02 -2.99 -3.58
N SER A 71 0.19 -3.96 -3.96
CA SER A 71 0.01 -5.22 -3.23
C SER A 71 1.30 -6.03 -3.16
N SER A 72 2.01 -6.18 -4.29
CA SER A 72 3.30 -6.89 -4.34
C SER A 72 4.34 -6.18 -3.47
N CYS A 73 4.43 -4.85 -3.57
CA CYS A 73 5.37 -4.07 -2.76
C CYS A 73 5.10 -4.25 -1.25
N ALA A 74 3.83 -4.25 -0.83
CA ALA A 74 3.45 -4.50 0.56
C ALA A 74 3.78 -5.94 1.01
N ALA A 75 3.59 -6.94 0.14
CA ALA A 75 3.93 -8.33 0.42
C ALA A 75 5.46 -8.55 0.54
N GLU A 76 6.26 -7.83 -0.25
CA GLU A 76 7.73 -7.85 -0.12
C GLU A 76 8.19 -7.29 1.23
N ILE A 77 7.56 -6.20 1.71
CA ILE A 77 7.82 -5.66 3.05
C ILE A 77 7.47 -6.69 4.13
N GLU A 78 6.30 -7.33 4.03
CA GLU A 78 5.88 -8.39 4.94
C GLU A 78 6.88 -9.54 4.96
N ALA A 79 7.35 -9.99 3.79
CA ALA A 79 8.32 -11.08 3.68
C ALA A 79 9.66 -10.73 4.34
N LEU A 80 10.16 -9.50 4.16
CA LEU A 80 11.38 -9.04 4.82
C LEU A 80 11.23 -9.01 6.35
N LEU A 81 10.06 -8.64 6.85
CA LEU A 81 9.75 -8.62 8.28
C LEU A 81 9.49 -10.03 8.87
N LEU A 82 9.19 -11.02 8.03
CA LEU A 82 9.05 -12.42 8.44
C LEU A 82 10.38 -13.16 8.46
N ASP A 83 11.33 -12.77 7.61
CA ASP A 83 12.62 -13.45 7.44
C ASP A 83 13.47 -13.43 8.72
N GLY A 84 13.37 -12.38 9.54
CA GLY A 84 14.00 -12.36 10.84
C GLY A 84 13.98 -10.98 11.50
N PRO A 85 14.42 -10.88 12.78
CA PRO A 85 14.35 -9.65 13.59
C PRO A 85 15.29 -8.52 13.13
N THR A 86 16.11 -8.75 12.10
CA THR A 86 17.05 -7.78 11.54
C THR A 86 16.83 -7.70 10.03
N PRO A 87 15.83 -6.93 9.57
CA PRO A 87 15.55 -6.79 8.17
C PRO A 87 16.59 -5.85 7.56
N ASP A 88 16.83 -5.96 6.25
CA ASP A 88 17.71 -5.01 5.57
C ASP A 88 17.07 -3.62 5.58
N VAL A 89 17.71 -2.69 6.31
CA VAL A 89 17.21 -1.34 6.51
C VAL A 89 17.02 -0.61 5.19
N ALA A 90 17.98 -0.71 4.27
CA ALA A 90 17.91 -0.02 2.99
C ALA A 90 16.80 -0.60 2.11
N ALA A 91 16.66 -1.94 2.11
CA ALA A 91 15.59 -2.60 1.36
C ALA A 91 14.20 -2.27 1.92
N THR A 92 14.01 -2.35 3.25
CA THR A 92 12.73 -2.03 3.89
C THR A 92 12.34 -0.58 3.65
N VAL A 93 13.26 0.37 3.85
CA VAL A 93 13.02 1.79 3.59
C VAL A 93 12.61 2.02 2.13
N GLY A 94 13.38 1.48 1.18
CA GLY A 94 13.10 1.69 -0.24
C GLY A 94 11.75 1.13 -0.68
N LEU A 95 11.34 -0.01 -0.13
CA LEU A 95 10.02 -0.58 -0.40
C LEU A 95 8.88 0.24 0.23
N VAL A 96 9.06 0.78 1.44
CA VAL A 96 8.05 1.64 2.08
C VAL A 96 7.86 2.93 1.29
N GLU A 97 8.95 3.57 0.87
CA GLU A 97 8.90 4.78 0.01
C GLU A 97 8.23 4.48 -1.34
N ARG A 98 8.55 3.33 -1.95
CA ARG A 98 7.91 2.87 -3.19
C ARG A 98 6.41 2.63 -3.02
N LEU A 99 6.00 2.01 -1.91
CA LEU A 99 4.60 1.78 -1.61
C LEU A 99 3.84 3.10 -1.45
N GLY A 100 4.46 4.10 -0.82
CA GLY A 100 3.92 5.46 -0.73
C GLY A 100 3.65 6.07 -2.10
N MET A 101 4.64 6.07 -2.99
CA MET A 101 4.49 6.59 -4.35
C MET A 101 3.38 5.87 -5.14
N LEU A 102 3.30 4.54 -5.03
CA LEU A 102 2.24 3.77 -5.69
C LEU A 102 0.86 4.13 -5.15
N LEU A 103 0.73 4.28 -3.83
CA LEU A 103 -0.52 4.72 -3.21
C LEU A 103 -0.89 6.15 -3.63
N GLU A 104 0.05 7.05 -3.85
CA GLU A 104 -0.19 8.38 -4.40
C GLU A 104 -0.64 8.33 -5.88
N GLU A 105 -0.04 7.47 -6.69
CA GLU A 105 -0.44 7.30 -8.10
C GLU A 105 -1.87 6.78 -8.24
N THR A 106 -2.27 5.83 -7.37
CA THR A 106 -3.66 5.36 -7.32
C THR A 106 -4.65 6.47 -6.91
N GLN A 107 -4.18 7.53 -6.24
CA GLN A 107 -5.00 8.70 -5.92
C GLN A 107 -5.13 9.65 -7.11
N ALA A 108 -4.04 9.86 -7.86
CA ALA A 108 -4.01 10.75 -9.02
C ALA A 108 -4.88 10.23 -10.16
N SER A 109 -4.91 8.91 -10.37
CA SER A 109 -5.70 8.28 -11.44
C SER A 109 -7.22 8.33 -11.20
N SER A 110 -7.67 8.39 -9.94
CA SER A 110 -9.09 8.65 -9.59
C SER A 110 -9.48 10.14 -9.70
N GLY A 111 -8.55 11.02 -10.08
CA GLY A 111 -8.68 12.48 -10.09
C GLY A 111 -8.65 13.13 -11.47
N GLU A 112 -8.92 12.41 -12.57
CA GLU A 112 -9.05 13.05 -13.89
C GLU A 112 -10.52 13.46 -14.17
N PRO A 113 -10.85 14.76 -14.15
CA PRO A 113 -12.13 15.25 -14.63
C PRO A 113 -12.07 15.38 -16.16
N GLU A 114 -13.20 15.08 -16.81
CA GLU A 114 -13.62 15.55 -18.13
C GLU A 114 -12.76 16.71 -18.69
N ARG A 115 -11.76 16.41 -19.51
CA ARG A 115 -11.21 17.39 -20.47
C ARG A 115 -12.02 17.26 -21.75
N ARG A 116 -13.15 17.96 -21.74
CA ARG A 116 -13.87 18.46 -22.91
C ARG A 116 -12.90 19.13 -23.89
N GLY A 117 -12.96 18.75 -25.15
CA GLY A 117 -12.30 19.41 -26.29
C GLY A 117 -12.20 18.43 -27.46
N SER A 118 -12.84 18.61 -28.62
CA SER A 118 -13.33 19.83 -29.28
C SER A 118 -14.61 19.56 -30.07
#